data_AF-A0A2E2T2R3-F1
#
_entry.id   AF-A0A2E2T2R3-F1
#
_cell.length_a   1.000
_cell.length_b   1.000
_cell.length_c   1.000
_cell.angle_alpha   90.00
_cell.angle_beta   90.00
_cell.angle_gamma   90.00
#
_symmetry.space_group_name_H-M   'P 1'
#
loop_
_entity.id
_entity.type
_entity.pdbx_description
1 polymer ?
#
loop_
_entity_poly.entity_id
_entity_poly.type
_entity_poly.pdbx_seq_one_letter_code
_entity_poly.pdbx_strand_id
1 'polypeptide(L)'
;MFVFLTLYLTTRQPLSLLIRTTSSTRKLPRLKNESNEMLLLCVAPKRKTRTSRILLAKTTKSLLNEEWIPSLSYPDILVSSSGRVKLPDREASMPNGGTRKYVTKPTYGYKTKSCKTAKHMYMNISNRFYGNLKVHQLVCEAFHGPRPFLTAVVIHKDENGTNNNKDNLKWGTQKENLNAPGFIEYCKSRTGDNSPVAKGRLND
;
A
#
# COMPACT_ATOMS: atom_id res chain seq x y z
N MET A 1 -57.56 -24.78 -12.94
CA MET A 1 -58.39 -23.72 -13.54
C MET A 1 -57.45 -22.82 -14.33
N PHE A 2 -57.47 -23.00 -15.66
CA PHE A 2 -56.67 -22.26 -16.63
C PHE A 2 -57.28 -20.88 -16.85
N VAL A 3 -56.47 -19.82 -16.91
CA VAL A 3 -56.77 -18.64 -17.75
C VAL A 3 -55.48 -18.19 -18.42
N PHE A 4 -55.39 -18.49 -19.71
CA PHE A 4 -54.54 -17.84 -20.70
C PHE A 4 -55.10 -16.45 -21.01
N LEU A 5 -54.26 -15.43 -21.24
CA LEU A 5 -54.48 -14.48 -22.33
C LEU A 5 -53.21 -13.68 -22.71
N THR A 6 -52.71 -14.00 -23.91
CA THR A 6 -52.26 -13.11 -25.01
C THR A 6 -51.26 -11.98 -24.72
N LEU A 7 -50.03 -12.09 -25.23
CA LEU A 7 -49.57 -11.62 -26.56
C LEU A 7 -49.58 -10.09 -26.70
N TYR A 8 -48.38 -9.48 -26.70
CA TYR A 8 -48.00 -8.51 -27.72
C TYR A 8 -46.49 -8.60 -27.99
N LEU A 9 -46.16 -9.27 -29.10
CA LEU A 9 -44.91 -9.12 -29.82
C LEU A 9 -44.95 -7.76 -30.52
N THR A 10 -43.99 -6.89 -30.23
CA THR A 10 -43.67 -5.75 -31.12
C THR A 10 -42.17 -5.68 -31.33
N THR A 11 -41.79 -6.28 -32.45
CA THR A 11 -40.58 -6.06 -33.21
C THR A 11 -40.31 -4.56 -33.43
N ARG A 12 -39.15 -4.06 -33.01
CA ARG A 12 -38.50 -2.91 -33.65
C ARG A 12 -37.03 -3.21 -33.88
N GLN A 13 -36.65 -2.94 -35.12
CA GLN A 13 -35.47 -3.39 -35.82
C GLN A 13 -34.18 -2.73 -35.31
N PRO A 14 -33.00 -3.37 -35.48
CA PRO A 14 -31.74 -2.67 -35.31
C PRO A 14 -31.49 -1.74 -36.52
N LEU A 15 -31.32 -0.44 -36.26
CA LEU A 15 -30.77 0.49 -37.24
C LEU A 15 -29.33 0.07 -37.57
N SER A 16 -29.16 -0.53 -38.74
CA SER A 16 -27.88 -0.72 -39.41
C SER A 16 -27.35 0.64 -39.85
N LEU A 17 -26.48 1.24 -39.05
CA LEU A 17 -25.64 2.34 -39.51
C LEU A 17 -24.62 1.78 -40.52
N LEU A 18 -24.88 2.02 -41.81
CA LEU A 18 -23.89 1.91 -42.87
C LEU A 18 -22.74 2.90 -42.58
N ILE A 19 -21.62 2.39 -42.07
CA ILE A 19 -20.36 3.11 -42.06
C ILE A 19 -19.81 3.04 -43.48
N ARG A 20 -19.92 4.15 -44.22
CA ARG A 20 -19.22 4.38 -45.48
C ARG A 20 -17.71 4.27 -45.22
N THR A 21 -17.08 3.22 -45.71
CA THR A 21 -15.63 3.08 -45.76
C THR A 21 -15.10 3.98 -46.88
N THR A 22 -14.67 5.20 -46.53
CA THR A 22 -13.82 6.01 -47.40
C THR A 22 -12.37 5.64 -47.14
N SER A 23 -11.77 4.91 -48.08
CA SER A 23 -10.35 4.58 -48.12
C SER A 23 -9.51 5.85 -48.31
N SER A 24 -9.11 6.48 -47.21
CA SER A 24 -8.07 7.52 -47.21
C SER A 24 -6.75 6.90 -46.77
N THR A 25 -5.92 6.54 -47.74
CA THR A 25 -4.53 6.13 -47.55
C THR A 25 -3.70 7.31 -47.06
N ARG A 26 -3.68 7.54 -45.74
CA ARG A 26 -2.63 8.36 -45.10
C ARG A 26 -1.56 7.44 -44.56
N LYS A 27 -0.38 7.49 -45.19
CA LYS A 27 0.86 6.85 -44.72
C LYS A 27 1.09 7.22 -43.25
N LEU A 28 1.10 6.22 -42.38
CA LEU A 28 1.63 6.35 -41.02
C LEU A 28 3.13 6.69 -41.10
N PRO A 29 3.61 7.74 -40.41
CA PRO A 29 5.04 7.96 -40.29
C PRO A 29 5.66 6.82 -39.48
N ARG A 30 6.70 6.23 -40.09
CA ARG A 30 7.58 5.21 -39.51
C ARG A 30 8.18 5.76 -38.21
N LEU A 31 7.70 5.29 -37.06
CA LEU A 31 8.33 5.57 -35.77
C LEU A 31 9.76 5.03 -35.82
N LYS A 32 10.72 5.94 -35.93
CA LYS A 32 12.13 5.63 -35.70
C LYS A 32 12.26 5.32 -34.22
N ASN A 33 12.75 4.13 -33.91
CA ASN A 33 13.20 3.78 -32.57
C ASN A 33 14.41 4.66 -32.27
N GLU A 34 14.16 5.83 -31.72
CA GLU A 34 15.18 6.68 -31.14
C GLU A 34 15.57 6.02 -29.81
N SER A 35 16.72 5.37 -29.87
CA SER A 35 17.55 5.01 -28.73
C SER A 35 17.46 6.09 -27.66
N ASN A 36 17.06 5.68 -26.46
CA ASN A 36 17.27 6.41 -25.21
C ASN A 36 18.79 6.71 -25.07
N GLU A 37 19.27 7.78 -25.69
CA GLU A 37 20.50 8.45 -25.31
C GLU A 37 20.22 9.20 -24.01
N MET A 38 20.40 8.48 -22.91
CA MET A 38 20.68 9.09 -21.62
C MET A 38 21.92 9.97 -21.77
N LEU A 39 21.69 11.29 -21.91
CA LEU A 39 22.68 12.34 -21.68
C LEU A 39 23.24 12.18 -20.25
N LEU A 40 24.25 11.32 -20.14
CA LEU A 40 25.18 11.21 -19.03
C LEU A 40 26.06 12.46 -19.07
N LEU A 41 25.56 13.55 -18.47
CA LEU A 41 26.43 14.67 -18.09
C LEU A 41 27.51 14.11 -17.15
N CYS A 42 28.74 14.19 -17.65
CA CYS A 42 29.98 13.76 -17.01
C CYS A 42 30.21 14.46 -15.67
N VAL A 43 29.64 13.91 -14.60
CA VAL A 43 30.21 14.05 -13.25
C VAL A 43 30.95 12.74 -13.00
N ALA A 44 32.28 12.78 -13.11
CA ALA A 44 33.14 11.65 -12.78
C ALA A 44 32.74 11.08 -11.40
N PRO A 45 32.26 9.83 -11.31
CA PRO A 45 31.88 9.28 -10.03
C PRO A 45 33.15 9.08 -9.22
N LYS A 46 33.31 9.84 -8.11
CA LYS A 46 34.29 9.54 -7.06
C LYS A 46 34.27 8.03 -6.83
N ARG A 47 35.43 7.37 -6.97
CA ARG A 47 35.57 5.89 -6.92
C ARG A 47 34.84 5.36 -5.68
N LYS A 48 33.64 4.79 -5.89
CA LYS A 48 32.83 4.18 -4.83
C LYS A 48 33.60 2.97 -4.30
N THR A 49 33.89 2.96 -3.01
CA THR A 49 34.52 1.84 -2.30
C THR A 49 33.75 0.54 -2.55
N ARG A 50 34.42 -0.61 -2.51
CA ARG A 50 33.81 -1.93 -2.77
C ARG A 50 32.57 -2.18 -1.89
N THR A 51 32.59 -1.72 -0.64
CA THR A 51 31.44 -1.72 0.28
C THR A 51 30.28 -0.86 -0.21
N SER A 52 30.52 0.37 -0.66
CA SER A 52 29.44 1.24 -1.16
C SER A 52 28.84 0.76 -2.49
N ARG A 53 29.63 0.09 -3.35
CA ARG A 53 29.13 -0.53 -4.60
C ARG A 53 28.26 -1.76 -4.32
N ILE A 54 28.63 -2.58 -3.32
CA ILE A 54 27.83 -3.74 -2.88
C ILE A 54 26.52 -3.29 -2.22
N LEU A 55 26.56 -2.26 -1.37
CA LEU A 55 25.35 -1.70 -0.75
C LEU A 55 24.41 -1.09 -1.80
N LEU A 56 24.95 -0.34 -2.77
CA LEU A 56 24.18 0.24 -3.88
C LEU A 56 23.56 -0.86 -4.76
N ALA A 57 24.28 -1.96 -5.03
CA ALA A 57 23.76 -3.08 -5.81
C ALA A 57 22.71 -3.92 -5.06
N LYS A 58 22.85 -4.09 -3.73
CA LYS A 58 21.82 -4.71 -2.89
C LYS A 58 20.54 -3.87 -2.84
N THR A 59 20.67 -2.55 -2.75
CA THR A 59 19.51 -1.63 -2.74
C THR A 59 18.86 -1.48 -4.12
N THR A 60 19.60 -1.54 -5.23
CA THR A 60 18.98 -1.51 -6.57
C THR A 60 18.28 -2.83 -6.90
N LYS A 61 18.80 -3.98 -6.46
CA LYS A 61 18.14 -5.28 -6.67
C LYS A 61 16.83 -5.40 -5.89
N SER A 62 16.75 -4.82 -4.68
CA SER A 62 15.50 -4.79 -3.90
C SER A 62 14.42 -3.91 -4.53
N LEU A 63 14.79 -2.86 -5.29
CA LEU A 63 13.82 -2.00 -5.98
C LEU A 63 13.26 -2.62 -7.26
N LEU A 64 13.92 -3.62 -7.84
CA LEU A 64 13.52 -4.26 -9.09
C LEU A 64 12.48 -5.39 -8.89
N ASN A 65 12.32 -5.90 -7.67
CA ASN A 65 11.36 -6.97 -7.34
C ASN A 65 10.21 -6.49 -6.43
N GLU A 66 9.95 -5.20 -6.39
CA GLU A 66 8.79 -4.69 -5.64
C GLU A 66 7.50 -4.90 -6.43
N GLU A 67 6.68 -5.83 -5.93
CA GLU A 67 5.35 -6.12 -6.45
C GLU A 67 4.35 -5.09 -5.90
N TRP A 68 3.51 -4.53 -6.76
CA TRP A 68 2.45 -3.60 -6.40
C TRP A 68 1.09 -4.24 -6.69
N ILE A 69 0.26 -4.36 -5.66
CA ILE A 69 -1.07 -5.00 -5.74
C ILE A 69 -2.10 -4.04 -5.11
N PRO A 70 -3.33 -3.94 -5.66
CA PRO A 70 -4.39 -3.19 -4.99
C PRO A 70 -4.75 -3.82 -3.64
N SER A 71 -5.06 -2.99 -2.65
CA SER A 71 -5.56 -3.49 -1.37
C SER A 71 -6.99 -4.00 -1.51
N LEU A 72 -7.34 -5.05 -0.76
CA LEU A 72 -8.65 -5.69 -0.90
C LEU A 72 -9.78 -4.82 -0.34
N SER A 73 -9.57 -4.17 0.81
CA SER A 73 -10.51 -3.20 1.39
C SER A 73 -10.63 -1.91 0.59
N TYR A 74 -9.54 -1.46 -0.05
CA TYR A 74 -9.50 -0.23 -0.85
C TYR A 74 -8.83 -0.47 -2.20
N PRO A 75 -9.61 -0.85 -3.24
CA PRO A 75 -9.05 -1.21 -4.55
C PRO A 75 -8.23 -0.09 -5.22
N ASP A 76 -8.54 1.18 -4.92
CA ASP A 76 -7.83 2.34 -5.46
C ASP A 76 -6.43 2.55 -4.87
N ILE A 77 -6.14 1.88 -3.75
CA ILE A 77 -4.88 2.01 -3.02
C ILE A 77 -3.96 0.87 -3.42
N LEU A 78 -2.78 1.21 -3.95
CA LEU A 78 -1.76 0.23 -4.30
C LEU A 78 -0.78 0.02 -3.15
N VAL A 79 -0.44 -1.24 -2.89
CA VAL A 79 0.42 -1.67 -1.80
C VAL A 79 1.61 -2.44 -2.35
N SER A 80 2.80 -2.09 -1.89
CA SER A 80 4.06 -2.74 -2.26
C SER A 80 4.40 -3.89 -1.31
N SER A 81 5.09 -4.91 -1.85
CA SER A 81 5.68 -5.99 -1.07
C SER A 81 6.63 -5.51 0.04
N SER A 82 7.29 -4.35 -0.15
CA SER A 82 8.19 -3.74 0.84
C SER A 82 7.46 -2.98 1.97
N GLY A 83 6.14 -2.83 1.88
CA GLY A 83 5.34 -2.07 2.85
C GLY A 83 5.17 -0.59 2.51
N ARG A 84 5.39 -0.20 1.24
CA ARG A 84 5.01 1.13 0.74
C ARG A 84 3.56 1.12 0.28
N VAL A 85 2.90 2.26 0.40
CA VAL A 85 1.52 2.45 -0.06
C VAL A 85 1.47 3.66 -0.99
N LYS A 86 0.79 3.50 -2.11
CA LYS A 86 0.50 4.56 -3.08
C LYS A 86 -1.01 4.80 -3.08
N LEU A 87 -1.39 6.02 -2.73
CA LEU A 87 -2.76 6.50 -2.81
C LEU A 87 -3.14 6.81 -4.26
N PRO A 88 -4.43 6.92 -4.61
CA PRO A 88 -4.82 7.35 -5.94
C PRO A 88 -4.49 8.84 -6.15
N ASP A 89 -4.14 9.18 -7.39
CA ASP A 89 -4.01 10.57 -7.82
C ASP A 89 -5.40 11.19 -7.92
N ARG A 90 -5.50 12.48 -7.58
CA ARG A 90 -6.81 13.17 -7.51
C ARG A 90 -6.78 14.49 -8.26
N GLU A 91 -7.90 14.86 -8.84
CA GLU A 91 -8.13 16.18 -9.40
C GLU A 91 -9.21 16.92 -8.61
N ALA A 92 -9.08 18.23 -8.46
CA ALA A 92 -10.11 19.07 -7.84
C ALA A 92 -10.33 20.34 -8.67
N SER A 93 -11.61 20.70 -8.86
CA SER A 93 -12.00 21.98 -9.45
C SER A 93 -11.76 23.11 -8.46
N MET A 94 -11.15 24.20 -8.92
CA MET A 94 -10.89 25.38 -8.09
C MET A 94 -12.08 26.35 -8.12
N PRO A 95 -12.31 27.14 -7.05
CA PRO A 95 -13.43 28.09 -6.98
C PRO A 95 -13.47 29.12 -8.11
N ASN A 96 -12.30 29.54 -8.61
CA ASN A 96 -12.18 30.57 -9.66
C ASN A 96 -11.91 29.97 -11.05
N GLY A 97 -12.32 28.72 -11.26
CA GLY A 97 -12.06 27.97 -12.50
C GLY A 97 -10.70 27.27 -12.52
N GLY A 98 -10.57 26.30 -13.44
CA GLY A 98 -9.39 25.45 -13.59
C GLY A 98 -9.39 24.20 -12.71
N THR A 99 -8.48 23.27 -13.02
CA THR A 99 -8.36 21.97 -12.35
C THR A 99 -6.97 21.83 -11.72
N ARG A 100 -6.92 21.50 -10.43
CA ARG A 100 -5.68 21.17 -9.73
C ARG A 100 -5.50 19.66 -9.65
N LYS A 101 -4.38 19.15 -10.16
CA LYS A 101 -3.99 17.74 -10.03
C LYS A 101 -3.10 17.53 -8.80
N TYR A 102 -3.39 16.49 -8.05
CA TYR A 102 -2.66 16.04 -6.88
C TYR A 102 -2.07 14.66 -7.20
N VAL A 103 -0.80 14.67 -7.61
CA VAL A 103 -0.04 13.44 -7.88
C VAL A 103 0.57 12.97 -6.56
N THR A 104 0.22 11.75 -6.18
CA THR A 104 0.69 11.11 -4.97
C THR A 104 1.96 10.31 -5.23
N LYS A 105 2.85 10.31 -4.25
CA LYS A 105 4.07 9.49 -4.28
C LYS A 105 3.87 8.27 -3.40
N PRO A 106 4.46 7.11 -3.73
CA PRO A 106 4.45 5.99 -2.82
C PRO A 106 5.24 6.31 -1.54
N THR A 107 4.68 6.00 -0.38
CA THR A 107 5.28 6.32 0.92
C THR A 107 5.17 5.14 1.89
N TYR A 108 6.06 5.09 2.89
CA TYR A 108 5.93 4.16 4.04
C TYR A 108 4.96 4.68 5.11
N GLY A 109 4.42 5.89 4.95
CA GLY A 109 3.70 6.60 6.00
C GLY A 109 4.62 7.17 7.08
N TYR A 110 4.06 7.37 8.28
CA TYR A 110 4.79 7.89 9.44
C TYR A 110 4.62 6.96 10.65
N LYS A 111 5.60 7.02 11.57
CA LYS A 111 5.56 6.25 12.82
C LYS A 111 4.55 6.89 13.77
N THR A 112 3.66 6.08 14.33
CA THR A 112 2.67 6.52 15.31
C THR A 112 2.53 5.50 16.44
N LYS A 113 1.82 5.90 17.49
CA LYS A 113 1.52 5.12 18.69
C LYS A 113 0.02 5.12 18.94
N SER A 114 -0.48 4.09 19.65
CA SER A 114 -1.90 4.06 20.03
C SER A 114 -2.25 5.12 21.08
N CYS A 115 -1.30 5.43 21.98
CA CYS A 115 -1.42 6.50 22.96
C CYS A 115 -0.01 7.01 23.30
N LYS A 116 0.09 8.14 24.01
CA LYS A 116 1.38 8.77 24.35
C LYS A 116 2.31 7.82 25.11
N THR A 117 1.76 7.03 26.03
CA THR A 117 2.49 6.09 26.90
C THR A 117 2.75 4.73 26.25
N ALA A 118 2.20 4.46 25.06
CA ALA A 118 2.40 3.16 24.42
C ALA A 118 3.87 2.95 24.02
N LYS A 119 4.37 1.73 24.29
CA LYS A 119 5.68 1.27 23.82
C LYS A 119 5.64 0.92 22.33
N HIS A 120 4.60 0.19 21.92
CA HIS A 120 4.46 -0.29 20.55
C HIS A 120 4.23 0.87 19.57
N MET A 121 5.01 0.88 18.49
CA MET A 121 4.89 1.82 17.38
C MET A 121 4.53 1.08 16.10
N TYR A 122 3.74 1.71 15.25
CA TYR A 122 3.38 1.19 13.94
C TYR A 122 3.41 2.29 12.88
N MET A 123 3.44 1.90 11.61
CA MET A 123 3.33 2.84 10.49
C MET A 123 1.87 3.12 10.15
N ASN A 124 1.53 4.40 9.99
CA ASN A 124 0.21 4.87 9.63
C ASN A 124 0.27 5.85 8.46
N ILE A 125 -0.82 5.88 7.68
CA ILE A 125 -1.08 6.91 6.68
C ILE A 125 -2.40 7.55 7.04
N SER A 126 -2.38 8.86 7.28
CA SER A 126 -3.60 9.64 7.48
C SER A 126 -4.02 10.23 6.14
N ASN A 127 -5.28 10.00 5.78
CA ASN A 127 -5.87 10.58 4.59
C ASN A 127 -7.27 11.09 4.92
N ARG A 128 -7.66 12.23 4.34
CA ARG A 128 -8.99 12.81 4.55
C ARG A 128 -10.13 11.90 4.09
N PHE A 129 -9.93 11.15 3.00
CA PHE A 129 -10.97 10.33 2.38
C PHE A 129 -11.02 8.92 2.96
N TYR A 130 -9.87 8.34 3.29
CA TYR A 130 -9.76 6.97 3.81
C TYR A 130 -9.58 6.88 5.33
N GLY A 131 -9.37 8.01 6.01
CA GLY A 131 -9.10 8.06 7.45
C GLY A 131 -7.68 7.60 7.80
N ASN A 132 -7.56 6.85 8.90
CA ASN A 132 -6.29 6.32 9.38
C ASN A 132 -6.07 4.90 8.86
N LEU A 133 -5.13 4.78 7.94
CA LEU A 133 -4.75 3.53 7.31
C LEU A 133 -3.53 2.93 7.99
N LYS A 134 -3.72 1.78 8.64
CA LYS A 134 -2.64 1.00 9.22
C LYS A 134 -1.92 0.22 8.13
N VAL A 135 -0.65 0.56 7.88
CA VAL A 135 0.13 0.00 6.77
C VAL A 135 0.25 -1.53 6.86
N HIS A 136 0.50 -2.06 8.05
CA HIS A 136 0.59 -3.52 8.25
C HIS A 136 -0.71 -4.26 7.91
N GLN A 137 -1.87 -3.64 8.11
CA GLN A 137 -3.16 -4.26 7.76
C GLN A 137 -3.34 -4.30 6.24
N LEU A 138 -3.08 -3.18 5.56
CA LEU A 138 -3.18 -3.11 4.09
C LEU A 138 -2.24 -4.10 3.39
N VAL A 139 -1.00 -4.23 3.88
CA VAL A 139 -0.03 -5.18 3.31
C VAL A 139 -0.45 -6.63 3.60
N CYS A 140 -0.85 -6.93 4.84
CA CYS A 140 -1.26 -8.29 5.18
C CYS A 140 -2.49 -8.70 4.38
N GLU A 141 -3.45 -7.80 4.21
CA GLU A 141 -4.65 -8.04 3.43
C GLU A 141 -4.38 -8.23 1.93
N ALA A 142 -3.49 -7.41 1.34
CA ALA A 142 -3.15 -7.49 -0.07
C ALA A 142 -2.38 -8.78 -0.43
N PHE A 143 -1.46 -9.23 0.43
CA PHE A 143 -0.57 -10.36 0.13
C PHE A 143 -0.97 -11.69 0.77
N HIS A 144 -1.63 -11.68 1.92
CA HIS A 144 -2.08 -12.89 2.64
C HIS A 144 -3.60 -13.11 2.53
N GLY A 145 -4.30 -12.24 1.79
CA GLY A 145 -5.74 -12.30 1.61
C GLY A 145 -6.55 -11.68 2.74
N PRO A 146 -7.88 -11.75 2.65
CA PRO A 146 -8.78 -11.13 3.61
C PRO A 146 -8.55 -11.68 5.01
N ARG A 147 -9.02 -10.92 6.00
CA ARG A 147 -8.98 -11.33 7.40
C ARG A 147 -9.67 -12.70 7.56
N PRO A 148 -8.96 -13.75 8.03
CA PRO A 148 -9.52 -15.11 8.08
C PRO A 148 -10.64 -15.26 9.12
N PHE A 149 -10.66 -14.41 10.16
CA PHE A 149 -11.69 -14.39 11.19
C PHE A 149 -11.84 -12.98 11.79
N LEU A 150 -13.00 -12.68 12.39
CA LEU A 150 -13.38 -11.34 12.85
C LEU A 150 -12.41 -10.72 13.88
N THR A 151 -11.66 -11.53 14.62
CA THR A 151 -10.71 -11.07 15.65
C THR A 151 -9.25 -11.22 15.24
N ALA A 152 -8.96 -11.56 13.97
CA ALA A 152 -7.58 -11.80 13.53
C ALA A 152 -6.73 -10.54 13.62
N VAL A 153 -5.53 -10.65 14.15
CA VAL A 153 -4.58 -9.55 14.27
C VAL A 153 -3.39 -9.83 13.37
N VAL A 154 -2.82 -8.78 12.81
CA VAL A 154 -1.57 -8.90 12.04
C VAL A 154 -0.43 -9.00 13.04
N ILE A 155 0.37 -10.05 12.92
CA ILE A 155 1.53 -10.32 13.77
C ILE A 155 2.80 -10.05 12.96
N HIS A 156 3.69 -9.24 13.52
CA HIS A 156 5.05 -9.02 13.00
C HIS A 156 5.97 -10.12 13.55
N LYS A 157 6.61 -10.89 12.67
CA LYS A 157 7.49 -12.02 13.07
C LYS A 157 8.74 -11.54 13.79
N ASP A 158 9.24 -10.35 13.45
CA ASP A 158 10.40 -9.70 14.07
C ASP A 158 10.05 -8.80 15.29
N GLU A 159 8.79 -8.79 15.72
CA GLU A 159 8.24 -7.93 16.77
C GLU A 159 8.42 -6.41 16.54
N ASN A 160 8.82 -6.01 15.32
CA ASN A 160 9.03 -4.62 14.96
C ASN A 160 7.87 -4.09 14.12
N GLY A 161 6.96 -3.36 14.75
CA GLY A 161 5.79 -2.77 14.10
C GLY A 161 6.08 -1.73 12.99
N THR A 162 7.35 -1.38 12.78
CA THR A 162 7.77 -0.50 11.67
C THR A 162 8.23 -1.24 10.42
N ASN A 163 8.53 -2.55 10.53
CA ASN A 163 8.93 -3.39 9.41
C ASN A 163 7.69 -4.06 8.78
N ASN A 164 7.12 -3.42 7.76
CA ASN A 164 5.88 -3.90 7.12
C ASN A 164 6.14 -4.65 5.81
N ASN A 165 7.28 -5.32 5.66
CA ASN A 165 7.51 -6.21 4.52
C ASN A 165 6.49 -7.37 4.57
N LYS A 166 5.93 -7.75 3.41
CA LYS A 166 4.97 -8.86 3.30
C LYS A 166 5.46 -10.12 4.03
N ASP A 167 6.72 -10.49 3.87
CA ASP A 167 7.26 -11.73 4.45
C ASP A 167 7.34 -11.70 5.99
N ASN A 168 7.37 -10.50 6.57
CA ASN A 168 7.39 -10.29 8.02
C ASN A 168 6.00 -10.34 8.66
N LEU A 169 4.93 -10.25 7.87
CA LEU A 169 3.57 -10.19 8.37
C LEU A 169 2.91 -11.57 8.29
N LYS A 170 1.96 -11.82 9.20
CA LYS A 170 1.03 -12.94 9.12
C LYS A 170 -0.27 -12.61 9.85
N TRP A 171 -1.35 -13.25 9.45
CA TRP A 171 -2.56 -13.30 10.26
C TRP A 171 -2.38 -14.25 11.45
N GLY A 172 -2.90 -13.88 12.61
CA GLY A 172 -2.91 -14.73 13.79
C GLY A 172 -3.90 -14.23 14.84
N THR A 173 -3.92 -14.89 16.00
CA THR A 173 -4.81 -14.51 17.10
C THR A 173 -4.16 -13.49 18.05
N GLN A 174 -4.98 -12.74 18.79
CA GLN A 174 -4.46 -11.87 19.86
C GLN A 174 -3.67 -12.65 20.92
N LYS A 175 -4.06 -13.90 21.20
CA LYS A 175 -3.35 -14.79 22.13
C LYS A 175 -1.94 -15.12 21.65
N GLU A 176 -1.77 -15.43 20.37
CA GLU A 176 -0.44 -15.65 19.77
C GLU A 176 0.44 -14.41 19.87
N ASN A 177 -0.11 -13.23 19.57
CA ASN A 177 0.64 -11.97 19.65
C ASN A 177 1.12 -11.66 21.08
N LEU A 178 0.30 -11.95 22.10
CA LEU A 178 0.66 -11.78 23.51
C LEU A 178 1.66 -12.83 24.02
N ASN A 179 1.82 -13.95 23.31
CA ASN A 179 2.82 -14.97 23.64
C ASN A 179 4.16 -14.76 22.94
N ALA A 180 4.36 -13.63 22.26
CA ALA A 180 5.63 -13.29 21.63
C ALA A 180 6.74 -13.14 22.69
N PRO A 181 7.95 -13.66 22.45
CA PRO A 181 9.03 -13.69 23.44
C PRO A 181 9.39 -12.30 23.98
N GLY A 182 9.56 -11.29 23.11
CA GLY A 182 9.91 -9.95 23.57
C GLY A 182 8.77 -9.23 24.29
N PHE A 183 7.52 -9.63 24.05
CA PHE A 183 6.39 -9.15 24.86
C PHE A 183 6.39 -9.78 26.26
N ILE A 184 6.67 -11.08 26.37
CA ILE A 184 6.77 -11.78 27.66
C ILE A 184 7.93 -11.21 28.48
N GLU A 185 9.09 -10.99 27.87
CA GLU A 185 10.24 -10.33 28.51
C GLU A 185 9.89 -8.94 29.00
N TYR A 186 9.19 -8.16 28.17
CA TYR A 186 8.68 -6.85 28.57
C TYR A 186 7.76 -6.92 29.80
N CYS A 187 6.82 -7.86 29.84
CA CYS A 187 5.96 -8.07 31.01
C CYS A 187 6.77 -8.42 32.26
N LYS A 188 7.74 -9.34 32.15
CA LYS A 188 8.59 -9.76 33.27
C LYS A 188 9.47 -8.62 33.81
N SER A 189 9.94 -7.72 32.95
CA SER A 189 10.76 -6.57 33.37
C SER A 189 10.03 -5.53 34.23
N ARG A 190 8.69 -5.58 34.34
CA ARG A 190 7.88 -4.58 35.06
C ARG A 190 7.38 -5.04 36.44
N THR A 191 8.05 -6.02 37.04
CA THR A 191 7.68 -6.56 38.36
C THR A 191 8.56 -5.96 39.47
N GLY A 192 8.05 -5.94 40.71
CA GLY A 192 8.76 -5.41 41.89
C GLY A 192 8.97 -3.89 41.84
N ASP A 193 10.19 -3.46 42.18
CA ASP A 193 10.59 -2.03 42.17
C ASP A 193 10.52 -1.40 40.78
N ASN A 194 10.59 -2.23 39.73
CA ASN A 194 10.47 -1.77 38.35
C ASN A 194 9.03 -1.55 37.90
N SER A 195 8.04 -1.88 38.74
CA SER A 195 6.64 -1.65 38.42
C SER A 195 6.34 -0.15 38.31
N PRO A 196 5.45 0.25 37.39
CA PRO A 196 5.07 1.66 37.25
C PRO A 196 4.45 2.24 38.52
N VAL A 197 3.76 1.40 39.30
CA VAL A 197 3.13 1.78 40.57
C VAL A 197 4.20 2.06 41.62
N ALA A 198 5.21 1.19 41.75
CA ALA A 198 6.34 1.43 42.66
C ALA A 198 7.11 2.69 42.27
N LYS A 199 7.39 2.87 40.97
CA LYS A 199 8.03 4.09 40.44
C LYS A 199 7.22 5.35 40.66
N GLY A 200 5.89 5.26 40.56
CA GLY A 200 4.99 6.39 40.84
C GLY A 200 5.12 6.85 42.28
N ARG A 201 5.05 5.92 43.24
CA ARG A 201 5.16 6.20 44.69
C ARG A 201 6.49 6.77 45.14
N LEU A 202 7.57 6.55 44.38
CA LEU A 202 8.90 7.10 44.68
C LEU A 202 9.06 8.56 44.24
N ASN A 203 8.18 9.03 43.34
CA ASN A 203 8.23 10.39 42.78
C ASN A 203 7.23 11.36 43.44
N ASP A 204 6.38 10.85 44.35
CA ASP A 204 5.44 11.62 45.16
C ASP A 204 6.11 12.05 46.48
#